data_AF-A0A0R2K653-F1
#
_entry.id   AF-A0A0R2K653-F1
#
_cell.length_a   1.000
_cell.length_b   1.000
_cell.length_c   1.000
_cell.angle_alpha   90.00
_cell.angle_beta   90.00
_cell.angle_gamma   90.00
#
_symmetry.space_group_name_H-M   'P 1'
#
loop_
_entity.id
_entity.type
_entity.pdbx_description
1 polymer ?
#
loop_
_entity_poly.entity_id
_entity_poly.type
_entity_poly.pdbx_seq_one_letter_code
_entity_poly.pdbx_strand_id
1 'polypeptide(L)'
;MKFAGEILQPKIHNMKICIIGAGAVGSLVAVMTVTSGVGRIRLVDGDVVEESNLTRQIFYQEEDINKEFKVNLMKRFISEINLNVNFEPVTKYANIEEKNPD
;
A
#
# COMPACT_ATOMS: atom_id res chain seq x y z
N MET A 1 -0.03 -23.72 -26.45
CA MET A 1 -1.16 -22.79 -26.21
C MET A 1 -0.82 -22.03 -24.94
N LYS A 2 -0.79 -20.68 -24.95
CA LYS A 2 -0.49 -19.88 -23.74
C LYS A 2 -1.79 -19.56 -23.01
N PHE A 3 -1.80 -19.69 -21.69
CA PHE A 3 -2.96 -19.33 -20.86
C PHE A 3 -3.03 -17.81 -20.67
N ALA A 4 -4.23 -17.27 -20.40
CA ALA A 4 -4.44 -15.84 -20.22
C ALA A 4 -3.53 -15.24 -19.13
N GLY A 5 -3.27 -16.00 -18.05
CA GLY A 5 -2.34 -15.61 -16.99
C GLY A 5 -0.92 -15.35 -17.51
N GLU A 6 -0.38 -16.21 -18.38
CA GLU A 6 0.95 -16.02 -18.95
C GLU A 6 1.07 -14.76 -19.82
N ILE A 7 -0.04 -14.34 -20.44
CA ILE A 7 -0.08 -13.15 -21.30
C ILE A 7 -0.28 -11.88 -20.47
N LEU A 8 -1.10 -11.95 -19.42
CA LEU A 8 -1.48 -10.80 -18.60
C LEU A 8 -0.52 -10.52 -17.45
N GLN A 9 0.11 -11.55 -16.87
CA GLN A 9 0.98 -11.39 -15.70
C GLN A 9 2.13 -10.40 -15.93
N PRO A 10 2.85 -10.42 -17.07
CA PRO A 10 3.89 -9.42 -17.33
C PRO A 10 3.33 -7.99 -17.40
N LYS A 11 2.09 -7.83 -17.90
CA LYS A 11 1.43 -6.52 -17.96
C LYS A 11 1.06 -6.03 -16.57
N ILE A 12 0.50 -6.91 -15.72
CA ILE A 12 0.16 -6.60 -14.32
C ILE A 12 1.42 -6.25 -13.54
N HIS A 13 2.50 -7.02 -13.70
CA HIS A 13 3.77 -6.77 -13.02
C HIS A 13 4.33 -5.38 -13.34
N ASN A 14 4.20 -4.92 -14.58
CA ASN A 14 4.69 -3.61 -15.00
C ASN A 14 3.77 -2.43 -14.62
N MET A 15 2.60 -2.68 -14.02
CA MET A 15 1.71 -1.61 -13.55
C MET A 15 2.34 -0.84 -12.39
N LYS A 16 1.98 0.45 -12.31
CA LYS A 16 2.34 1.35 -11.21
C LYS A 16 1.06 1.86 -10.59
N ILE A 17 0.80 1.49 -9.34
CA ILE A 17 -0.44 1.84 -8.64
C ILE A 17 -0.13 2.76 -7.47
N CYS A 18 -0.91 3.84 -7.34
CA CYS A 18 -0.86 4.72 -6.18
C CYS A 18 -2.16 4.56 -5.40
N ILE A 19 -2.06 4.30 -4.10
CA ILE A 19 -3.18 4.21 -3.17
C ILE A 19 -3.06 5.35 -2.18
N ILE A 20 -4.14 6.11 -2.02
CA ILE A 20 -4.23 7.21 -1.05
C ILE A 20 -5.11 6.73 0.11
N GLY A 21 -4.54 6.72 1.30
CA GLY A 21 -5.11 6.15 2.53
C GLY A 21 -4.62 4.72 2.78
N ALA A 22 -4.14 4.48 3.99
CA ALA A 22 -3.75 3.20 4.58
C ALA A 22 -4.70 2.81 5.74
N GLY A 23 -5.94 3.30 5.69
CA GLY A 23 -7.03 2.84 6.55
C GLY A 23 -7.47 1.40 6.25
N ALA A 24 -8.60 0.96 6.83
CA ALA A 24 -9.11 -0.41 6.68
C ALA A 24 -9.23 -0.88 5.22
N VAL A 25 -9.78 -0.04 4.34
CA VAL A 25 -9.93 -0.37 2.91
C VAL A 25 -8.58 -0.26 2.18
N GLY A 26 -7.88 0.86 2.34
CA GLY A 26 -6.65 1.13 1.58
C GLY A 26 -5.54 0.13 1.88
N SER A 27 -5.38 -0.27 3.15
CA SER A 27 -4.42 -1.31 3.55
C SER A 27 -4.74 -2.67 2.93
N LEU A 28 -6.02 -3.10 2.96
CA LEU A 28 -6.43 -4.35 2.33
C LEU A 28 -6.22 -4.32 0.80
N VAL A 29 -6.59 -3.22 0.14
CA VAL A 29 -6.38 -3.03 -1.30
C VAL A 29 -4.89 -3.06 -1.63
N ALA A 30 -4.02 -2.48 -0.80
CA ALA A 30 -2.57 -2.53 -1.00
C ALA A 30 -2.05 -3.97 -1.00
N VAL A 31 -2.47 -4.77 -0.01
CA VAL A 31 -2.07 -6.19 0.06
C VAL A 31 -2.59 -6.96 -1.14
N MET A 32 -3.88 -6.85 -1.46
CA MET A 32 -4.47 -7.54 -2.62
C MET A 32 -3.83 -7.14 -3.94
N THR A 33 -3.47 -5.87 -4.09
CA THR A 33 -2.79 -5.35 -5.29
C THR A 33 -1.43 -6.02 -5.46
N VAL A 34 -0.64 -6.08 -4.39
CA VAL A 34 0.70 -6.69 -4.45
C VAL A 34 0.62 -8.20 -4.62
N THR A 35 -0.30 -8.89 -3.93
CA THR A 35 -0.47 -10.35 -4.07
C THR A 35 -1.04 -10.76 -5.42
N SER A 36 -1.74 -9.85 -6.12
CA SER A 36 -2.14 -10.05 -7.52
C SER A 36 -0.97 -9.93 -8.51
N GLY A 37 0.22 -9.56 -8.04
CA GLY A 37 1.47 -9.56 -8.80
C GLY A 37 1.86 -8.23 -9.41
N VAL A 38 1.25 -7.12 -8.97
CA VAL A 38 1.70 -5.77 -9.33
C VAL A 38 3.10 -5.53 -8.77
N GLY A 39 4.02 -5.11 -9.64
CA GLY A 39 5.44 -4.96 -9.29
C GLY A 39 5.80 -3.64 -8.64
N ARG A 40 4.95 -2.60 -8.75
CA ARG A 40 5.19 -1.31 -8.11
C ARG A 40 3.94 -0.68 -7.52
N ILE A 41 4.04 -0.33 -6.25
CA ILE A 41 2.98 0.35 -5.51
C ILE A 41 3.54 1.53 -4.72
N ARG A 42 2.77 2.61 -4.67
CA ARG A 42 2.96 3.73 -3.75
C ARG A 42 1.76 3.79 -2.82
N LEU A 43 1.99 3.83 -1.51
CA LEU A 43 0.94 3.98 -0.50
C LEU A 43 1.16 5.28 0.26
N VAL A 44 0.14 6.14 0.29
CA VAL A 44 0.21 7.50 0.84
C VAL A 44 -0.75 7.61 2.02
N ASP A 45 -0.23 7.79 3.23
CA ASP A 45 -1.02 8.09 4.43
C ASP A 45 -0.12 8.79 5.46
N GLY A 46 -0.62 9.86 6.07
CA GLY A 46 0.06 10.62 7.11
C GLY A 46 -0.19 10.11 8.53
N ASP A 47 -1.09 9.15 8.71
CA ASP A 47 -1.48 8.66 10.02
C ASP A 47 -0.46 7.68 10.63
N VAL A 48 -0.30 7.76 11.94
CA VAL A 48 0.27 6.69 12.78
C VAL A 48 -0.81 5.70 13.22
N VAL A 49 -0.41 4.53 13.71
CA VAL A 49 -1.36 3.53 14.22
C VAL A 49 -1.99 4.01 15.53
N GLU A 50 -3.31 3.89 15.61
CA GLU A 50 -4.08 4.10 16.84
C GLU A 50 -4.69 2.78 17.32
N GLU A 51 -4.96 2.65 18.63
CA GLU A 51 -5.64 1.49 19.23
C GLU A 51 -6.95 1.15 18.49
N SER A 52 -7.75 2.17 18.15
CA SER A 52 -9.00 2.00 17.42
C SER A 52 -8.83 1.25 16.11
N ASN A 53 -7.65 1.31 15.48
CA ASN A 53 -7.37 0.71 14.19
C ASN A 53 -7.29 -0.81 14.25
N LEU A 54 -6.84 -1.39 15.37
CA LEU A 54 -6.55 -2.83 15.50
C LEU A 54 -7.78 -3.71 15.27
N THR A 55 -8.99 -3.20 15.54
CA THR A 55 -10.24 -3.94 15.35
C THR A 55 -10.61 -4.16 13.86
N ARG A 56 -10.00 -3.40 12.95
CA ARG A 56 -10.36 -3.40 11.51
C ARG A 56 -9.16 -3.38 10.55
N GLN A 57 -7.95 -3.28 11.06
CA GLN A 57 -6.70 -3.23 10.28
C GLN A 57 -5.72 -4.26 10.83
N ILE A 58 -5.80 -5.48 10.31
CA ILE A 58 -5.08 -6.66 10.81
C ILE A 58 -3.56 -6.64 10.57
N PHE A 59 -3.04 -5.59 9.92
CA PHE A 59 -1.64 -5.46 9.54
C PHE A 59 -0.79 -4.72 10.58
N TYR A 60 -1.42 -4.25 11.67
CA TYR A 60 -0.79 -3.52 12.76
C TYR A 60 -0.92 -4.33 14.04
N GLN A 61 0.04 -4.16 14.94
CA GLN A 61 0.04 -4.79 16.24
C GLN A 61 -0.05 -3.75 17.36
N GLU A 62 -0.40 -4.20 18.56
CA GLU A 62 -0.47 -3.35 19.76
C GLU A 62 0.87 -2.64 20.02
N GLU A 63 1.98 -3.31 19.72
CA GLU A 63 3.31 -2.73 19.84
C GLU A 63 3.60 -1.57 18.87
N ASP A 64 2.82 -1.42 17.79
CA ASP A 64 3.01 -0.37 16.79
C ASP A 64 2.26 0.94 17.13
N ILE A 65 1.32 0.90 18.09
CA ILE A 65 0.45 2.04 18.46
C ILE A 65 1.29 3.28 18.80
N ASN A 66 1.00 4.40 18.14
CA ASN A 66 1.67 5.70 18.28
C ASN A 66 3.19 5.71 18.01
N LYS A 67 3.77 4.62 17.49
CA LYS A 67 5.22 4.51 17.25
C LYS A 67 5.62 4.66 15.80
N GLU A 68 4.76 4.22 14.88
CA GLU A 68 5.10 4.15 13.46
C GLU A 68 3.92 4.52 12.57
N PHE A 69 4.23 5.03 11.38
CA PHE A 69 3.26 5.34 10.33
C PHE A 69 2.64 4.07 9.76
N LYS A 70 1.34 4.12 9.50
CA LYS A 70 0.60 3.02 8.86
C LYS A 70 1.30 2.52 7.60
N VAL A 71 1.75 3.43 6.73
CA VAL A 71 2.42 3.08 5.47
C VAL A 71 3.74 2.33 5.65
N ASN A 72 4.49 2.60 6.72
CA ASN A 72 5.76 1.94 6.99
C ASN A 72 5.53 0.51 7.48
N LEU A 73 4.52 0.31 8.33
CA LEU A 73 4.12 -1.02 8.78
C LEU A 73 3.54 -1.85 7.64
N MET A 74 2.77 -1.24 6.74
CA MET A 74 2.32 -1.89 5.51
C MET A 74 3.48 -2.32 4.64
N LYS A 75 4.53 -1.48 4.50
CA LYS A 75 5.76 -1.87 3.80
C LYS A 75 6.41 -3.09 4.45
N ARG A 76 6.56 -3.10 5.78
CA ARG A 76 7.12 -4.23 6.54
C ARG A 76 6.35 -5.51 6.22
N PHE A 77 5.03 -5.49 6.44
CA PHE A 77 4.14 -6.62 6.19
C PHE A 77 4.18 -7.12 4.74
N ILE A 78 4.10 -6.22 3.76
CA ILE A 78 4.12 -6.60 2.35
C ILE A 78 5.47 -7.17 1.92
N SER A 79 6.57 -6.66 2.48
CA SER A 79 7.92 -7.17 2.20
C SER A 79 8.11 -8.62 2.68
N GLU A 80 7.38 -9.04 3.72
CA GLU A 80 7.36 -10.43 4.19
C GLU A 80 6.60 -11.35 3.22
N ILE A 81 5.63 -10.81 2.47
CA ILE A 81 4.80 -11.58 1.53
C ILE A 81 5.44 -11.66 0.13
N ASN A 82 5.97 -10.55 -0.39
CA ASN A 82 6.49 -10.46 -1.74
C ASN A 82 7.75 -9.60 -1.80
N LEU A 83 8.91 -10.25 -1.83
CA LEU A 83 10.22 -9.59 -1.90
C LEU A 83 10.48 -8.86 -3.23
N ASN A 84 9.71 -9.15 -4.27
CA ASN A 84 9.92 -8.60 -5.62
C ASN A 84 9.11 -7.32 -5.88
N VAL A 85 8.32 -6.83 -4.92
CA VAL A 85 7.56 -5.59 -5.08
C VAL A 85 8.42 -4.37 -4.75
N ASN A 86 8.36 -3.36 -5.61
CA ASN A 86 8.83 -2.02 -5.29
C ASN A 86 7.72 -1.27 -4.53
N PHE A 87 7.81 -1.29 -3.20
CA PHE A 87 6.88 -0.60 -2.30
C PHE A 87 7.43 0.76 -1.84
N GLU A 88 6.72 1.83 -2.18
CA GLU A 88 7.07 3.21 -1.83
C GLU A 88 6.07 3.77 -0.79
N PRO A 89 6.44 3.82 0.50
CA PRO A 89 5.62 4.46 1.53
C PRO A 89 5.77 5.98 1.47
N VAL A 90 4.67 6.71 1.64
CA VAL A 90 4.67 8.17 1.75
C VAL A 90 3.91 8.57 3.01
N THR A 91 4.64 9.10 4.00
CA THR A 91 4.15 9.47 5.34
C THR A 91 3.52 10.88 5.37
N LYS A 92 2.87 11.28 4.29
CA LYS A 92 2.25 12.60 4.12
C LYS A 92 0.81 12.44 3.66
N TYR A 93 -0.04 13.41 3.98
CA TYR A 93 -1.35 13.51 3.37
C TYR A 93 -1.22 13.97 1.91
N ALA A 94 -2.05 13.41 1.04
CA ALA A 94 -2.20 13.90 -0.32
C ALA A 94 -3.00 15.20 -0.28
N ASN A 95 -2.34 16.31 -0.56
CA ASN A 95 -2.98 17.62 -0.69
C ASN A 95 -3.13 17.97 -2.17
N ILE A 96 -4.26 18.59 -2.51
CA ILE A 96 -4.42 19.24 -3.81
C ILE A 96 -3.88 20.65 -3.62
N GLU A 97 -2.70 20.93 -4.15
CA GLU A 97 -2.31 22.32 -4.39
C GLU A 97 -3.14 22.79 -5.58
N GLU A 98 -4.01 23.78 -5.38
CA GLU A 98 -4.64 24.48 -6.49
C GLU A 98 -3.51 25.14 -7.28
N LYS A 99 -3.27 24.62 -8.48
CA LYS A 99 -2.37 25.26 -9.42
C LYS A 99 -3.01 26.60 -9.77
N ASN A 100 -2.46 27.70 -9.25
CA ASN A 100 -2.86 29.02 -9.73
C ASN A 100 -2.70 29.01 -11.25
N PRO A 101 -3.75 29.32 -12.04
CA PRO A 101 -3.59 29.38 -13.48
C PRO A 101 -2.62 30.53 -13.77
N ASP A 102 -1.45 30.18 -14.29
CA ASP A 102 -0.52 31.12 -14.92
C ASP A 102 -1.20 31.86 -16.09
#